data_AF-A0A246TPQ4-F1
#
_entry.id   AF-A0A246TPQ4-F1
#
_cell.length_a   1.000
_cell.length_b   1.000
_cell.length_c   1.000
_cell.angle_alpha   90.00
_cell.angle_beta   90.00
_cell.angle_gamma   90.00
#
_symmetry.space_group_name_H-M   'P 1'
#
loop_
_entity.id
_entity.type
_entity.pdbx_description
1 polymer ?
#
loop_
_entity_poly.entity_id
_entity_poly.type
_entity_poly.pdbx_seq_one_letter_code
_entity_poly.pdbx_strand_id
1 'polypeptide(L)'
;MTEKVITLYEAIGRDAVVRALTRRFYELMETLPEARHVRAVHPPTLEDSEEKFYEYLTGYLGGPPLYTDKRGHPRLRSRHFVAEIGPVEREEWLLCFRRALEETIANPKLREIILPPIERLAYHMQNKE
;
A
#
# COMPACT_ATOMS: atom_id res chain seq x y z
N MET A 1 36.16 -2.47 1.84
CA MET A 1 35.07 -1.66 2.43
C MET A 1 33.83 -2.52 2.42
N THR A 2 33.28 -2.86 3.58
CA THR A 2 32.02 -3.61 3.67
C THR A 2 30.87 -2.66 3.33
N GLU A 3 30.15 -2.91 2.25
CA GLU A 3 28.97 -2.14 1.90
C GLU A 3 27.88 -2.34 2.96
N LYS A 4 27.38 -1.25 3.52
CA LYS A 4 26.30 -1.27 4.50
C LYS A 4 24.98 -1.47 3.75
N VAL A 5 24.43 -2.68 3.82
CA VAL A 5 23.07 -2.97 3.36
C VAL A 5 22.07 -2.28 4.29
N ILE A 6 21.13 -1.52 3.71
CA ILE A 6 20.04 -0.85 4.44
C ILE A 6 18.68 -1.42 4.00
N THR A 7 17.66 -1.28 4.84
CA THR A 7 16.30 -1.72 4.46
C THR A 7 15.66 -0.77 3.46
N LEU A 8 14.58 -1.20 2.79
CA LEU A 8 13.82 -0.31 1.93
C LEU A 8 13.23 0.86 2.71
N TYR A 9 12.75 0.61 3.94
CA TYR A 9 12.26 1.64 4.86
C TYR A 9 13.33 2.72 5.11
N GLU A 10 14.58 2.33 5.36
CA GLU A 10 15.68 3.29 5.50
C GLU A 10 15.98 4.02 4.19
N ALA A 11 16.01 3.29 3.07
CA ALA A 11 16.36 3.83 1.76
C ALA A 11 15.35 4.87 1.24
N ILE A 12 14.06 4.73 1.57
CA ILE A 12 13.02 5.64 1.10
C ILE A 12 12.87 6.89 1.97
N GLY A 13 13.49 6.96 3.15
CA GLY A 13 13.32 8.09 4.08
C GLY A 13 12.44 7.81 5.30
N ARG A 14 12.22 6.53 5.62
CA ARG A 14 11.56 6.05 6.86
C ARG A 14 10.12 6.57 7.01
N ASP A 15 9.72 6.87 8.24
CA ASP A 15 8.35 7.19 8.66
C ASP A 15 7.68 8.26 7.79
N ALA A 16 8.35 9.39 7.58
CA ALA A 16 7.77 10.53 6.89
C ALA A 16 7.33 10.18 5.46
N VAL A 17 8.11 9.34 4.77
CA VAL A 17 7.80 8.91 3.40
C VAL A 17 6.72 7.84 3.38
N VAL A 18 6.69 6.91 4.34
CA VAL A 18 5.58 5.94 4.43
C VAL A 18 4.26 6.66 4.73
N ARG A 19 4.25 7.63 5.64
CA ARG A 19 3.06 8.46 5.92
C ARG A 19 2.60 9.24 4.70
N ALA A 20 3.53 9.89 4.00
CA ALA A 20 3.21 10.64 2.79
C ALA A 20 2.63 9.71 1.70
N LEU A 21 3.23 8.53 1.50
CA LEU A 21 2.78 7.53 0.54
C LEU A 21 1.35 7.06 0.84
N THR A 22 1.07 6.64 2.07
CA THR A 22 -0.25 6.10 2.41
C THR A 22 -1.33 7.16 2.41
N ARG A 23 -1.03 8.36 2.91
CA ARG A 23 -1.94 9.50 2.82
C ARG A 23 -2.26 9.82 1.37
N ARG A 24 -1.24 9.96 0.52
CA ARG A 24 -1.43 10.29 -0.89
C ARG A 24 -2.20 9.20 -1.63
N PHE A 25 -1.96 7.94 -1.29
CA PHE A 25 -2.70 6.80 -1.83
C PHE A 25 -4.22 6.92 -1.57
N TYR A 26 -4.63 7.21 -0.32
CA TYR A 26 -6.04 7.37 0.01
C TYR A 26 -6.64 8.68 -0.51
N GLU A 27 -5.88 9.79 -0.54
CA GLU A 27 -6.31 11.02 -1.21
C GLU A 27 -6.62 10.80 -2.70
N LEU A 28 -5.77 10.05 -3.42
CA LEU A 28 -5.99 9.70 -4.83
C LEU A 28 -7.21 8.79 -4.98
N MET A 29 -7.39 7.80 -4.11
CA MET A 29 -8.56 6.92 -4.12
C MET A 29 -9.87 7.69 -3.92
N GLU A 30 -9.86 8.73 -3.09
CA GLU A 30 -11.03 9.54 -2.79
C GLU A 30 -11.35 10.58 -3.87
N THR A 31 -10.33 11.09 -4.57
CA THR A 31 -10.48 12.23 -5.48
C THR A 31 -10.50 11.88 -6.97
N LEU A 32 -9.93 10.74 -7.37
CA LEU A 32 -9.91 10.33 -8.79
C LEU A 32 -11.25 9.72 -9.21
N PRO A 33 -11.94 10.26 -10.23
CA PRO A 33 -13.15 9.64 -10.78
C PRO A 33 -12.92 8.22 -11.33
N GLU A 34 -11.70 7.93 -11.75
CA GLU A 34 -11.26 6.62 -12.22
C GLU A 34 -11.04 5.61 -11.09
N ALA A 35 -11.03 6.03 -9.82
CA ALA A 35 -10.87 5.15 -8.65
C ALA A 35 -12.20 4.89 -7.91
N ARG A 36 -13.34 5.18 -8.56
CA ARG A 36 -14.65 5.14 -7.90
C ARG A 36 -15.08 3.74 -7.44
N HIS A 37 -14.68 2.68 -8.13
CA HIS A 37 -15.13 1.32 -7.79
C HIS A 37 -14.32 0.80 -6.60
N VAL A 38 -13.00 1.01 -6.60
CA VAL A 38 -12.18 0.70 -5.42
C VAL A 38 -12.59 1.54 -4.21
N ARG A 39 -12.94 2.82 -4.39
CA ARG A 39 -13.42 3.67 -3.29
C ARG A 39 -14.76 3.18 -2.72
N ALA A 40 -15.65 2.65 -3.57
CA ALA A 40 -16.97 2.15 -3.18
C ALA A 40 -16.92 0.90 -2.29
N VAL A 41 -15.85 0.11 -2.38
CA VAL A 41 -15.66 -1.08 -1.52
C VAL A 41 -14.90 -0.79 -0.22
N HIS A 42 -14.42 0.45 -0.04
CA HIS A 42 -13.85 0.92 1.22
C HIS A 42 -14.93 1.48 2.16
N PRO A 43 -14.65 1.59 3.47
CA PRO A 43 -15.60 2.20 4.42
C PRO A 43 -15.94 3.66 4.06
N PRO A 44 -17.02 4.22 4.63
CA PRO A 44 -17.41 5.61 4.38
C PRO A 44 -16.29 6.61 4.69
N THR A 45 -15.48 6.34 5.72
CA THR A 45 -14.32 7.14 6.09
C THR A 45 -13.04 6.31 5.96
N LEU A 46 -11.93 6.95 5.59
CA LEU A 46 -10.69 6.25 5.20
C LEU A 46 -9.60 6.27 6.29
N GLU A 47 -9.77 6.99 7.39
CA GLU A 47 -8.73 7.22 8.40
C GLU A 47 -8.21 5.90 8.99
N ASP A 48 -9.15 5.01 9.30
CA ASP A 48 -8.85 3.67 9.83
C ASP A 48 -8.13 2.78 8.81
N SER A 49 -8.44 2.96 7.52
CA SER A 49 -7.81 2.22 6.42
C SER A 49 -6.39 2.73 6.19
N GLU A 50 -6.22 4.05 6.23
CA GLU A 50 -4.92 4.74 6.13
C GLU A 50 -3.97 4.31 7.23
N GLU A 51 -4.40 4.36 8.50
CA GLU A 51 -3.54 3.98 9.62
C GLU A 51 -3.12 2.50 9.52
N LYS A 52 -4.05 1.61 9.19
CA LYS A 52 -3.75 0.18 8.99
C LYS A 52 -2.75 -0.04 7.86
N PHE A 53 -2.87 0.70 6.76
CA PHE A 53 -1.96 0.57 5.62
C PHE A 53 -0.59 1.17 5.90
N TYR A 54 -0.52 2.29 6.62
CA TYR A 54 0.72 2.90 7.11
C TYR A 54 1.49 1.92 8.00
N GLU A 55 0.82 1.32 8.99
CA GLU A 55 1.41 0.34 9.89
C GLU A 55 1.88 -0.91 9.12
N TYR A 56 1.09 -1.35 8.13
CA TYR A 56 1.44 -2.49 7.28
C TYR A 56 2.70 -2.19 6.45
N LEU A 57 2.74 -1.07 5.71
CA LEU A 57 3.87 -0.70 4.88
C LEU A 57 5.13 -0.42 5.70
N THR A 58 4.99 0.14 6.90
CA THR A 58 6.13 0.37 7.81
C THR A 58 6.86 -0.94 8.11
N GLY A 59 6.13 -1.98 8.53
CA GLY A 59 6.73 -3.29 8.78
C GLY A 59 7.17 -3.99 7.49
N TYR A 60 6.35 -3.94 6.44
CA TYR A 60 6.61 -4.61 5.16
C TYR A 60 7.91 -4.13 4.48
N LEU A 61 8.25 -2.84 4.60
CA LEU A 61 9.47 -2.27 4.03
C LEU A 61 10.71 -2.47 4.92
N GLY A 62 10.58 -3.15 6.06
CA GLY A 62 11.67 -3.43 7.00
C GLY A 62 11.85 -2.37 8.09
N GLY A 63 10.82 -1.59 8.39
CA GLY A 63 10.74 -0.75 9.59
C GLY A 63 10.17 -1.52 10.79
N PRO A 64 9.76 -0.81 11.86
CA PRO A 64 9.14 -1.43 13.03
C PRO A 64 7.87 -2.24 12.67
N PRO A 65 7.61 -3.39 13.33
CA PRO A 65 6.51 -4.30 13.00
C PRO A 65 5.12 -3.85 13.51
N LEU A 66 4.78 -2.57 13.29
CA LEU A 66 3.60 -1.91 13.88
C LEU A 66 2.28 -2.66 13.63
N TYR A 67 2.08 -3.16 12.41
CA TYR A 67 0.86 -3.89 12.07
C TYR A 67 0.76 -5.22 12.83
N THR A 68 1.83 -6.00 12.84
CA THR A 68 1.83 -7.34 13.42
C THR A 68 1.79 -7.32 14.93
N ASP A 69 2.42 -6.31 15.56
CA ASP A 69 2.35 -6.12 17.02
C ASP A 69 0.92 -5.85 17.48
N LYS A 70 0.14 -5.12 16.68
CA LYS A 70 -1.25 -4.76 17.01
C LYS A 70 -2.29 -5.79 16.56
N ARG A 71 -2.06 -6.47 15.43
CA ARG A 71 -3.10 -7.27 14.73
C ARG A 71 -2.69 -8.72 14.44
N GLY A 72 -1.50 -9.13 14.87
CA GLY A 72 -0.94 -10.43 14.57
C GLY A 72 -0.61 -10.59 13.09
N HIS A 73 -0.51 -11.84 12.65
CA HIS A 73 -0.12 -12.17 11.27
C HIS A 73 -1.02 -11.46 10.23
N PRO A 74 -0.46 -10.87 9.15
CA PRO A 74 -1.24 -10.07 8.20
C PRO A 74 -2.43 -10.81 7.58
N ARG A 75 -2.20 -12.05 7.11
CA ARG A 75 -3.23 -12.91 6.48
C ARG A 75 -4.08 -12.13 5.47
N LEU A 76 -3.43 -11.32 4.64
CA LEU A 76 -4.08 -10.28 3.83
C LEU A 76 -5.27 -10.83 3.03
N ARG A 77 -5.09 -11.93 2.29
CA ARG A 77 -6.17 -12.51 1.48
C ARG A 77 -7.42 -12.80 2.30
N SER A 78 -7.26 -13.38 3.51
CA SER A 78 -8.38 -13.65 4.41
C SER A 78 -9.10 -12.37 4.84
N ARG A 79 -8.37 -11.28 5.07
CA ARG A 79 -8.92 -9.99 5.51
C ARG A 79 -9.59 -9.23 4.37
N HIS A 80 -9.24 -9.51 3.12
CA HIS A 80 -9.82 -8.85 1.94
C HIS A 80 -11.11 -9.54 1.44
N PHE A 81 -11.50 -10.71 1.96
CA PHE A 81 -12.77 -11.37 1.61
C PHE A 81 -14.04 -10.65 2.07
N VAL A 82 -13.92 -9.62 2.92
CA VAL A 82 -15.08 -8.80 3.34
C VAL A 82 -15.51 -7.80 2.27
N ALA A 83 -14.68 -7.60 1.23
CA ALA A 83 -14.94 -6.71 0.11
C ALA A 83 -15.00 -7.53 -1.20
N GLU A 84 -15.87 -7.12 -2.12
CA GLU A 84 -15.89 -7.65 -3.47
C GLU A 84 -14.77 -7.00 -4.29
N ILE A 85 -13.70 -7.73 -4.58
CA ILE A 85 -12.53 -7.22 -5.30
C ILE A 85 -12.44 -7.97 -6.64
N GLY A 86 -12.92 -7.31 -7.69
CA GLY A 86 -12.79 -7.76 -9.08
C GLY A 86 -11.58 -7.13 -9.78
N PRO A 87 -11.46 -7.35 -11.11
CA PRO A 87 -10.39 -6.77 -11.91
C PRO A 87 -10.37 -5.23 -11.89
N VAL A 88 -11.55 -4.61 -11.85
CA VAL A 88 -11.68 -3.14 -11.84
C VAL A 88 -11.15 -2.57 -10.54
N GLU A 89 -11.60 -3.07 -9.38
CA GLU A 89 -11.14 -2.59 -8.08
C GLU A 89 -9.63 -2.80 -7.90
N ARG A 90 -9.09 -3.93 -8.40
CA ARG A 90 -7.65 -4.21 -8.38
C ARG A 90 -6.87 -3.18 -9.19
N GLU A 91 -7.25 -2.93 -10.44
CA GLU A 91 -6.54 -1.98 -11.30
C GLU A 91 -6.64 -0.55 -10.80
N GLU A 92 -7.78 -0.16 -10.24
CA GLU A 92 -7.95 1.16 -9.63
C GLU A 92 -7.12 1.31 -8.34
N TRP A 93 -7.04 0.27 -7.51
CA TRP A 93 -6.14 0.24 -6.37
C TRP A 93 -4.68 0.43 -6.82
N LEU A 94 -4.27 -0.29 -7.87
CA LEU A 94 -2.92 -0.17 -8.44
C LEU A 94 -2.67 1.19 -9.08
N LEU A 95 -3.67 1.81 -9.71
CA LEU A 95 -3.60 3.17 -10.24
C LEU A 95 -3.24 4.16 -9.13
N CYS A 96 -3.97 4.13 -8.01
CA CYS A 96 -3.71 4.98 -6.86
C CYS A 96 -2.33 4.72 -6.27
N PHE A 97 -1.95 3.45 -6.10
CA PHE A 97 -0.66 3.09 -5.51
C PHE A 97 0.52 3.51 -6.38
N ARG A 98 0.47 3.28 -7.70
CA ARG A 98 1.53 3.68 -8.65
C ARG A 98 1.74 5.20 -8.63
N ARG A 99 0.66 5.99 -8.73
CA ARG A 99 0.74 7.46 -8.68
C ARG A 99 1.29 7.96 -7.35
N ALA A 100 0.79 7.43 -6.23
CA ALA A 100 1.31 7.80 -4.90
C ALA A 100 2.80 7.47 -4.75
N LEU A 101 3.23 6.30 -5.26
CA LEU A 101 4.63 5.88 -5.25
C LEU A 101 5.51 6.82 -6.09
N GLU A 102 5.03 7.23 -7.26
CA GLU A 102 5.73 8.16 -8.14
C GLU A 102 5.94 9.54 -7.51
N GLU A 103 4.91 10.05 -6.84
CA GLU A 103 4.91 11.39 -6.24
C GLU A 103 5.68 11.47 -4.91
N THR A 104 5.82 10.35 -4.18
CA THR A 104 6.41 10.35 -2.83
C THR A 104 7.80 9.74 -2.74
N ILE A 105 8.20 8.90 -3.70
CA ILE A 105 9.53 8.28 -3.73
C ILE A 105 10.30 8.76 -4.96
N ALA A 106 11.27 9.66 -4.74
CA ALA A 106 12.05 10.27 -5.81
C ALA A 106 12.98 9.29 -6.56
N ASN A 107 13.44 8.22 -5.90
CA ASN A 107 14.38 7.29 -6.51
C ASN A 107 13.65 6.22 -7.35
N PRO A 108 13.79 6.23 -8.69
CA PRO A 108 13.08 5.29 -9.57
C PRO A 108 13.46 3.83 -9.29
N LYS A 109 14.72 3.54 -8.92
CA LYS A 109 15.15 2.17 -8.61
C LYS A 109 14.44 1.62 -7.36
N LEU A 110 14.18 2.47 -6.36
CA LEU A 110 13.42 2.04 -5.19
C LEU A 110 11.96 1.74 -5.56
N ARG A 111 11.36 2.55 -6.44
CA ARG A 111 10.02 2.28 -6.96
C ARG A 111 9.95 0.96 -7.73
N GLU A 112 10.94 0.69 -8.59
CA GLU A 112 11.07 -0.56 -9.35
C GLU A 112 11.25 -1.79 -8.46
N ILE A 113 11.83 -1.64 -7.26
CA ILE A 113 11.94 -2.74 -6.29
C ILE A 113 10.62 -2.94 -5.53
N ILE A 114 9.95 -1.85 -5.15
CA ILE A 114 8.74 -1.88 -4.30
C ILE A 114 7.50 -2.32 -5.08
N LEU A 115 7.32 -1.84 -6.32
CA LEU A 115 6.08 -2.01 -7.07
C LEU A 115 5.77 -3.47 -7.44
N PRO A 116 6.69 -4.26 -8.03
CA PRO A 116 6.38 -5.62 -8.48
C PRO A 116 5.83 -6.58 -7.39
N PRO A 117 6.37 -6.64 -6.16
CA PRO A 117 5.77 -7.48 -5.13
C PRO A 117 4.42 -6.95 -4.63
N ILE A 118 4.20 -5.63 -4.62
CA ILE A 118 2.90 -5.04 -4.30
C ILE A 118 1.86 -5.39 -5.38
N GLU A 119 2.24 -5.35 -6.66
CA GLU A 119 1.37 -5.78 -7.76
C GLU A 119 0.97 -7.25 -7.58
N ARG A 120 1.92 -8.15 -7.33
CA ARG A 120 1.61 -9.57 -7.05
C ARG A 120 0.66 -9.73 -5.87
N LEU A 121 0.80 -8.93 -4.82
CA LEU A 121 -0.13 -8.94 -3.69
C LEU A 121 -1.53 -8.48 -4.11
N ALA A 122 -1.65 -7.40 -4.89
CA ALA A 122 -2.93 -6.90 -5.38
C ALA A 122 -3.67 -7.96 -6.21
N TYR A 123 -2.97 -8.62 -7.15
CA TYR A 123 -3.53 -9.77 -7.88
C TYR A 123 -3.96 -10.91 -6.95
N HIS A 124 -3.19 -11.18 -5.89
CA HIS A 124 -3.55 -12.19 -4.89
C HIS A 124 -4.74 -11.78 -4.00
N MET A 125 -5.10 -10.49 -3.92
CA MET A 125 -6.27 -10.04 -3.14
C MET A 125 -7.59 -10.17 -3.91
N GLN A 126 -7.54 -10.21 -5.25
CA GLN A 126 -8.72 -10.38 -6.08
C GLN A 126 -9.48 -11.66 -5.67
N ASN A 127 -10.79 -11.52 -5.52
CA ASN A 127 -11.69 -12.57 -5.05
C ASN A 127 -13.01 -12.66 -5.84
N LYS A 128 -13.16 -11.83 -6.88
CA LYS A 128 -14.26 -11.81 -7.83
C LYS A 128 -13.70 -11.82 -9.26
N GLU A 129 -14.43 -12.46 -10.19
CA GLU A 129 -14.10 -12.51 -11.62
C GLU A 129 -14.31 -11.17 -12.34
#